data_AF-A0A2I0QW01-F1
#
_entry.id   AF-A0A2I0QW01-F1
#
_cell.length_a   1.000
_cell.length_b   1.000
_cell.length_c   1.000
_cell.angle_alpha   90.00
_cell.angle_beta   90.00
_cell.angle_gamma   90.00
#
_symmetry.space_group_name_H-M   'P 1'
#
loop_
_entity.id
_entity.type
_entity.pdbx_description
1 polymer ?
#
loop_
_entity_poly.entity_id
_entity_poly.type
_entity_poly.pdbx_seq_one_letter_code
_entity_poly.pdbx_strand_id
1 'polypeptide(L)'
;MDYKGLNIMMFIILFLAGCMSQQNQGGPSLEEPTPISDSEIEQSNEHSNQQAAKRLSQLASDVPNVQDATAVVFGSYTIVGVDVDGDLDRSRVGTIKYSVAEAIKHDPFGHYAFVIADADITDRLRKMNERIRQGHADEAILDEISNLVARFIPETPPKETAPNPNNRPNEDNQEQGPVENIRNDQSKEETE
;
A
#
# COMPACT_ATOMS: atom_id res chain seq x y z
N MET A 1 -9.72 -31.00 -61.03
CA MET A 1 -9.14 -29.88 -60.28
C MET A 1 -10.20 -29.37 -59.34
N ASP A 2 -10.06 -29.76 -58.08
CA ASP A 2 -11.08 -29.69 -57.05
C ASP A 2 -11.26 -28.26 -56.52
N TYR A 3 -12.29 -27.57 -57.00
CA TYR A 3 -12.69 -26.21 -56.58
C TYR A 3 -13.14 -26.13 -55.11
N LYS A 4 -13.23 -27.28 -54.41
CA LYS A 4 -13.50 -27.36 -52.98
C LYS A 4 -12.35 -26.80 -52.13
N GLY A 5 -11.10 -26.98 -52.55
CA GLY A 5 -9.94 -26.39 -51.87
C GLY A 5 -9.79 -24.88 -52.11
N LEU A 6 -10.21 -24.41 -53.28
CA LEU A 6 -10.12 -23.00 -53.67
C LEU A 6 -11.07 -22.10 -52.85
N ASN A 7 -12.28 -22.60 -52.55
CA ASN A 7 -13.23 -21.87 -51.69
C ASN A 7 -12.72 -21.75 -50.24
N ILE A 8 -12.09 -22.80 -49.71
CA ILE A 8 -11.52 -22.78 -48.35
C ILE A 8 -10.34 -21.80 -48.25
N MET A 9 -9.50 -21.71 -49.29
CA MET A 9 -8.36 -20.79 -49.32
C MET A 9 -8.80 -19.32 -49.44
N MET A 10 -9.90 -19.03 -50.15
CA MET A 10 -10.51 -17.70 -50.25
C MET A 10 -11.07 -17.20 -48.91
N PHE A 11 -11.66 -18.10 -48.09
CA PHE A 11 -12.21 -17.72 -46.78
C PHE A 11 -11.13 -17.40 -45.75
N ILE A 12 -9.94 -18.02 -45.83
CA ILE A 12 -8.83 -17.79 -44.89
C ILE A 12 -8.17 -16.41 -45.10
N ILE A 13 -8.12 -15.93 -46.35
CA ILE A 13 -7.58 -14.60 -46.68
C ILE A 13 -8.49 -13.47 -46.15
N LEU A 14 -9.79 -13.72 -46.01
CA LEU A 14 -10.75 -12.74 -45.50
C LEU A 14 -10.56 -12.42 -44.00
N PHE A 15 -9.95 -13.33 -43.23
CA PHE A 15 -9.71 -13.14 -41.78
C PHE A 15 -8.44 -12.32 -41.45
N LEU A 16 -7.56 -12.06 -42.43
CA LEU A 16 -6.29 -11.35 -42.20
C LEU A 16 -6.37 -9.83 -42.46
N ALA A 17 -7.52 -9.31 -42.90
CA ALA A 17 -7.71 -7.89 -43.22
C ALA A 17 -8.34 -7.05 -42.09
N GLY A 18 -8.39 -7.57 -40.85
CA GLY A 18 -9.05 -6.92 -39.72
C GLY A 18 -8.10 -6.50 -38.61
N CYS A 19 -7.25 -5.51 -38.84
CA CYS A 19 -6.65 -4.70 -37.77
C CYS A 19 -6.17 -3.35 -38.34
N MET A 20 -7.12 -2.47 -38.64
CA MET A 20 -6.85 -1.03 -38.73
C MET A 20 -8.07 -0.29 -38.18
N SER A 21 -7.97 0.11 -36.91
CA SER A 21 -8.92 1.04 -36.29
C SER A 21 -8.11 2.22 -35.77
N GLN A 22 -8.23 3.34 -36.49
CA GLN A 22 -7.76 4.64 -36.09
C GLN A 22 -8.96 5.59 -36.04
N GLN A 23 -9.23 6.06 -34.81
CA GLN A 23 -9.83 7.34 -34.42
C GLN A 23 -11.37 7.54 -34.43
N ASN A 24 -11.90 7.45 -33.19
CA ASN A 24 -12.76 8.40 -32.46
C ASN A 24 -14.07 8.91 -33.09
N GLN A 25 -15.24 8.52 -32.54
CA GLN A 25 -16.40 9.40 -32.20
C GLN A 25 -17.37 8.73 -31.18
N GLY A 26 -17.54 9.36 -30.00
CA GLY A 26 -18.83 9.63 -29.32
C GLY A 26 -19.70 8.51 -28.74
N GLY A 27 -19.57 8.24 -27.44
CA GLY A 27 -20.51 7.49 -26.57
C GLY A 27 -20.40 7.96 -25.11
N PRO A 28 -21.41 7.75 -24.23
CA PRO A 28 -21.70 8.60 -23.08
C PRO A 28 -20.57 8.63 -22.04
N SER A 29 -20.18 9.84 -21.66
CA SER A 29 -19.09 10.17 -20.75
C SER A 29 -19.31 9.53 -19.37
N LEU A 30 -18.55 8.49 -19.09
CA LEU A 30 -17.94 8.33 -17.78
C LEU A 30 -16.79 9.34 -17.78
N GLU A 31 -16.80 10.30 -16.87
CA GLU A 31 -15.70 11.26 -16.72
C GLU A 31 -14.41 10.47 -16.47
N GLU A 32 -13.59 10.31 -17.51
CA GLU A 32 -12.19 9.97 -17.33
C GLU A 32 -11.55 11.08 -16.49
N PRO A 33 -10.75 10.74 -15.47
CA PRO A 33 -10.04 11.76 -14.70
C PRO A 33 -9.15 12.53 -15.68
N THR A 34 -9.50 13.80 -15.91
CA THR A 34 -8.75 14.70 -16.76
C THR A 34 -7.28 14.70 -16.31
N PRO A 35 -6.31 14.43 -17.20
CA PRO A 35 -4.91 14.57 -16.84
C PRO A 35 -4.68 16.05 -16.52
N ILE A 36 -4.44 16.31 -15.25
CA ILE A 36 -4.09 17.64 -14.76
C ILE A 36 -2.74 17.94 -15.41
N SER A 37 -2.74 18.78 -16.44
CA SER A 37 -1.51 19.31 -17.04
C SER A 37 -0.98 20.36 -16.07
N ASP A 38 -0.33 19.88 -15.02
CA ASP A 38 0.61 20.70 -14.27
C ASP A 38 1.78 20.98 -15.21
N SER A 39 2.17 22.25 -15.33
CA SER A 39 3.35 22.66 -16.08
C SER A 39 4.54 21.80 -15.64
N GLU A 40 4.87 20.84 -16.49
CA GLU A 40 5.64 19.65 -16.20
C GLU A 40 7.05 20.06 -15.76
N ILE A 41 7.33 19.99 -14.46
CA ILE A 41 8.71 19.69 -14.06
C ILE A 41 8.91 18.29 -14.64
N GLU A 42 9.51 18.21 -15.83
CA GLU A 42 9.80 16.91 -16.43
C GLU A 42 10.57 16.12 -15.37
N GLN A 43 9.96 15.03 -14.90
CA GLN A 43 10.66 14.02 -14.14
C GLN A 43 11.71 13.45 -15.07
N SER A 44 12.86 14.12 -15.09
CA SER A 44 14.03 13.72 -15.86
C SER A 44 14.29 12.24 -15.55
N ASN A 45 14.11 11.41 -16.57
CA ASN A 45 14.25 9.96 -16.54
C ASN A 45 15.71 9.50 -16.28
N GLU A 46 16.60 10.40 -15.87
CA GLU A 46 18.00 10.06 -15.58
C GLU A 46 18.16 9.18 -14.33
N HIS A 47 17.15 9.12 -13.45
CA HIS A 47 17.22 8.38 -12.19
C HIS A 47 16.07 7.38 -12.02
N SER A 48 16.43 6.16 -11.60
CA SER A 48 15.47 5.13 -11.18
C SER A 48 14.71 5.56 -9.92
N ASN A 49 13.46 5.12 -9.77
CA ASN A 49 12.63 5.29 -8.57
C ASN A 49 13.38 4.96 -7.27
N GLN A 50 14.26 3.95 -7.29
CA GLN A 50 15.06 3.58 -6.13
C GLN A 50 16.11 4.65 -5.77
N GLN A 51 16.72 5.28 -6.77
CA GLN A 51 17.66 6.37 -6.56
C GLN A 51 16.94 7.62 -6.05
N ALA A 52 15.78 7.94 -6.64
CA ALA A 52 14.92 9.02 -6.18
C ALA A 52 14.48 8.80 -4.73
N ALA A 53 13.94 7.62 -4.40
CA ALA A 53 13.56 7.26 -3.04
C ALA A 53 14.72 7.42 -2.05
N LYS A 54 15.91 6.91 -2.37
CA LYS A 54 17.09 7.05 -1.51
C LYS A 54 17.48 8.51 -1.29
N ARG A 55 17.45 9.33 -2.34
CA ARG A 55 17.78 10.76 -2.25
C ARG A 55 16.77 11.51 -1.41
N LEU A 56 15.47 11.28 -1.64
CA LEU A 56 14.37 11.90 -0.91
C LEU A 56 14.37 11.52 0.57
N SER A 57 14.60 10.25 0.90
CA SER A 57 14.72 9.83 2.29
C SER A 57 15.89 10.53 2.98
N GLN A 58 17.03 10.67 2.30
CA GLN A 58 18.19 11.34 2.85
C GLN A 58 17.95 12.84 3.09
N LEU A 59 17.36 13.55 2.12
CA LEU A 59 16.97 14.95 2.28
C LEU A 59 15.98 15.14 3.43
N ALA A 60 15.03 14.21 3.62
CA ALA A 60 14.08 14.26 4.71
C ALA A 60 14.74 13.99 6.07
N SER A 61 15.67 13.03 6.15
CA SER A 61 16.42 12.72 7.38
C SER A 61 17.32 13.87 7.84
N ASP A 62 17.78 14.74 6.93
CA ASP A 62 18.63 15.89 7.27
C ASP A 62 17.84 17.03 7.95
N VAL A 63 16.50 16.95 7.99
CA VAL A 63 15.66 17.96 8.65
C VAL A 63 15.74 17.82 10.17
N PRO A 64 15.90 18.93 10.93
CA PRO A 64 15.98 18.86 12.39
C PRO A 64 14.76 18.18 13.04
N ASN A 65 15.04 17.33 14.03
CA ASN A 65 14.06 16.52 14.78
C ASN A 65 13.38 15.41 13.96
N VAL A 66 13.89 15.09 12.78
CA VAL A 66 13.64 13.82 12.10
C VAL A 66 14.66 12.80 12.60
N GLN A 67 14.18 11.68 13.13
CA GLN A 67 15.02 10.60 13.63
C GLN A 67 15.43 9.65 12.50
N ASP A 68 14.46 9.32 11.64
CA ASP A 68 14.64 8.52 10.44
C ASP A 68 13.62 8.94 9.36
N ALA A 69 13.92 8.64 8.10
CA ALA A 69 12.97 8.85 7.02
C ALA A 69 13.04 7.72 6.00
N THR A 70 11.89 7.36 5.45
CA THR A 70 11.75 6.39 4.38
C THR A 70 10.92 6.99 3.25
N ALA A 71 11.39 6.87 2.02
CA ALA A 71 10.64 7.27 0.85
C ALA A 71 10.35 6.07 -0.06
N VAL A 72 9.19 6.10 -0.69
CA VAL A 72 8.76 5.13 -1.70
C VAL A 72 8.30 5.92 -2.92
N VAL A 73 8.84 5.56 -4.08
CA VAL A 73 8.53 6.19 -5.37
C VAL A 73 7.96 5.13 -6.32
N PHE A 74 6.76 5.36 -6.83
CA PHE A 74 6.09 4.46 -7.76
C PHE A 74 5.35 5.27 -8.84
N GLY A 75 5.74 5.08 -10.10
CA GLY A 75 5.30 5.95 -11.18
C GLY A 75 5.60 7.42 -10.86
N SER A 76 4.59 8.28 -10.97
CA SER A 76 4.64 9.71 -10.62
C SER A 76 4.36 10.02 -9.15
N TYR A 77 4.09 8.99 -8.33
CA TYR A 77 3.72 9.17 -6.92
C TYR A 77 4.92 8.95 -6.00
N THR A 78 4.99 9.79 -4.97
CA THR A 78 6.02 9.74 -3.94
C THR A 78 5.37 9.85 -2.57
N ILE A 79 5.76 8.95 -1.67
CA ILE A 79 5.38 8.99 -0.25
C ILE A 79 6.66 9.05 0.58
N VAL A 80 6.71 9.96 1.53
CA VAL A 80 7.82 10.10 2.48
C VAL A 80 7.26 9.95 3.89
N GLY A 81 7.59 8.83 4.53
CA GLY A 81 7.40 8.62 5.97
C GLY A 81 8.56 9.22 6.73
N VAL A 82 8.26 10.01 7.76
CA VAL A 82 9.25 10.55 8.70
C VAL A 82 8.93 10.08 10.11
N ASP A 83 9.95 9.56 10.77
CA ASP A 83 9.92 9.29 12.19
C ASP A 83 10.39 10.54 12.94
N VAL A 84 9.57 11.02 13.86
CA VAL A 84 9.80 12.23 14.66
C VAL A 84 9.70 11.87 16.12
N ASP A 85 10.32 12.67 16.99
CA ASP A 85 10.26 12.44 18.43
C ASP A 85 8.78 12.41 18.92
N GLY A 86 8.44 11.36 19.66
CA GLY A 86 7.09 11.08 20.16
C GLY A 86 6.62 12.06 21.24
N ASP A 87 7.53 12.79 21.88
CA ASP A 87 7.21 13.81 22.88
C ASP A 87 6.83 15.17 22.27
N LEU A 88 6.87 15.29 20.93
CA LEU A 88 6.53 16.52 20.23
C LEU A 88 5.02 16.78 20.16
N ASP A 89 4.64 18.02 20.44
CA ASP A 89 3.26 18.45 20.24
C ASP A 89 2.87 18.46 18.75
N ARG A 90 1.57 18.35 18.47
CA ARG A 90 1.04 18.30 17.09
C ARG A 90 1.43 19.49 16.23
N SER A 91 1.60 20.68 16.83
CA SER A 91 2.01 21.88 16.08
C SER A 91 3.48 21.76 15.64
N ARG A 92 4.35 21.23 16.50
CA ARG A 92 5.75 20.95 16.16
C ARG A 92 5.87 19.89 15.07
N VAL A 93 5.12 18.79 15.19
CA VAL A 93 5.06 17.74 14.14
C VAL A 93 4.60 18.35 12.82
N GLY A 94 3.60 19.23 12.83
CA GLY A 94 3.14 19.96 11.65
C GLY A 94 4.25 20.81 11.01
N THR A 95 5.02 21.54 11.84
CA THR A 95 6.18 22.31 11.37
C THR A 95 7.25 21.42 10.76
N ILE A 96 7.55 20.26 11.35
CA ILE A 96 8.54 19.32 10.80
C ILE A 96 8.09 18.79 9.44
N LYS A 97 6.82 18.37 9.30
CA LYS A 97 6.27 17.95 7.99
C LYS A 97 6.42 19.03 6.92
N TYR A 98 6.17 20.28 7.28
CA TYR A 98 6.34 21.41 6.37
C TYR A 98 7.81 21.59 5.97
N SER A 99 8.73 21.53 6.93
CA SER A 99 10.17 21.63 6.66
C SER A 99 10.67 20.50 5.76
N VAL A 100 10.20 19.28 5.97
CA VAL A 100 10.50 18.13 5.10
C VAL A 100 9.96 18.35 3.70
N ALA A 101 8.70 18.77 3.57
CA ALA A 101 8.10 19.06 2.27
C ALA A 101 8.91 20.13 1.52
N GLU A 102 9.35 21.20 2.18
CA GLU A 102 10.16 22.25 1.55
C GLU A 102 11.57 21.76 1.18
N ALA A 103 12.17 20.89 1.98
CA ALA A 103 13.49 20.30 1.70
C ALA A 103 13.49 19.45 0.41
N ILE A 104 12.40 18.74 0.13
CA ILE A 104 12.29 17.86 -1.04
C ILE A 104 11.57 18.49 -2.23
N LYS A 105 10.94 19.66 -2.06
CA LYS A 105 10.08 20.30 -3.07
C LYS A 105 10.73 20.56 -4.42
N HIS A 106 12.04 20.84 -4.44
CA HIS A 106 12.77 21.11 -5.67
C HIS A 106 13.31 19.83 -6.35
N ASP A 107 13.12 18.67 -5.72
CA ASP A 107 13.39 17.38 -6.33
C ASP A 107 12.27 17.04 -7.33
N PRO A 108 12.58 16.60 -8.56
CA PRO A 108 11.56 16.20 -9.54
C PRO A 108 10.59 15.12 -9.02
N PHE A 109 11.05 14.26 -8.11
CA PHE A 109 10.21 13.25 -7.45
C PHE A 109 9.64 13.74 -6.11
N GLY A 110 10.11 14.85 -5.56
CA GLY A 110 9.69 15.37 -4.26
C GLY A 110 8.61 16.45 -4.31
N HIS A 111 8.41 17.11 -5.46
CA HIS A 111 7.51 18.27 -5.55
C HIS A 111 6.02 17.97 -5.28
N TYR A 112 5.60 16.71 -5.45
CA TYR A 112 4.26 16.20 -5.09
C TYR A 112 4.29 15.10 -4.02
N ALA A 113 5.36 15.03 -3.23
CA ALA A 113 5.48 13.99 -2.22
C ALA A 113 4.47 14.16 -1.08
N PHE A 114 3.82 13.06 -0.71
CA PHE A 114 3.01 12.99 0.51
C PHE A 114 3.92 12.76 1.71
N VAL A 115 4.03 13.77 2.59
CA VAL A 115 4.80 13.66 3.83
C VAL A 115 3.91 13.21 4.99
N ILE A 116 4.28 12.12 5.64
CA ILE A 116 3.57 11.50 6.76
C ILE A 116 4.51 11.43 7.95
N ALA A 117 4.10 11.97 9.11
CA ALA A 117 4.88 11.89 10.35
C ALA A 117 4.15 10.97 11.33
N ASP A 118 4.36 9.67 11.15
CA ASP A 118 3.77 8.59 11.94
C ASP A 118 4.75 7.42 11.94
N ALA A 119 5.15 6.97 13.13
CA ALA A 119 6.16 5.92 13.28
C ALA A 119 5.69 4.56 12.74
N ASP A 120 4.42 4.19 12.98
CA ASP A 120 3.85 2.92 12.48
C ASP A 120 3.79 2.92 10.95
N ILE A 121 3.34 4.02 10.33
CA ILE A 121 3.33 4.15 8.87
C ILE A 121 4.75 4.17 8.30
N THR A 122 5.69 4.87 8.94
CA THR A 122 7.08 4.92 8.47
C THR A 122 7.73 3.54 8.49
N ASP A 123 7.49 2.75 9.54
CA ASP A 123 7.94 1.36 9.65
C ASP A 123 7.36 0.46 8.55
N ARG A 124 6.07 0.65 8.24
CA ARG A 124 5.38 -0.07 7.15
C ARG A 124 5.98 0.26 5.79
N LEU A 125 6.22 1.54 5.51
CA LEU A 125 6.90 1.98 4.29
C LEU A 125 8.30 1.38 4.19
N ARG A 126 9.04 1.28 5.31
CA ARG A 126 10.38 0.67 5.35
C ARG A 126 10.33 -0.82 4.97
N LYS A 127 9.46 -1.60 5.61
CA LYS A 127 9.25 -3.02 5.30
C LYS A 127 8.80 -3.25 3.85
N MET A 128 7.89 -2.42 3.36
CA MET A 128 7.45 -2.47 1.97
C MET A 128 8.62 -2.20 1.01
N ASN A 129 9.41 -1.15 1.26
CA ASN A 129 10.59 -0.83 0.45
C ASN A 129 11.64 -1.96 0.46
N GLU A 130 11.86 -2.59 1.60
CA GLU A 130 12.75 -3.77 1.71
C GLU A 130 12.28 -4.93 0.82
N ARG A 131 10.98 -5.26 0.85
CA ARG A 131 10.42 -6.32 -0.01
C ARG A 131 10.44 -5.96 -1.49
N ILE A 132 10.17 -4.70 -1.84
CA ILE A 132 10.32 -4.20 -3.21
C ILE A 132 11.77 -4.39 -3.69
N ARG A 133 12.76 -4.06 -2.85
CA ARG A 133 14.19 -4.26 -3.18
C ARG A 133 14.59 -5.72 -3.33
N GLN A 134 13.87 -6.64 -2.70
CA GLN A 134 14.07 -8.09 -2.83
C GLN A 134 13.39 -8.69 -4.08
N GLY A 135 12.61 -7.91 -4.82
CA GLY A 135 11.91 -8.35 -6.03
C GLY A 135 10.44 -8.73 -5.85
N HIS A 136 9.88 -8.53 -4.66
CA HIS A 136 8.49 -8.89 -4.30
C HIS A 136 7.58 -7.65 -4.27
N ALA A 137 7.58 -6.84 -5.33
CA ALA A 137 6.91 -5.54 -5.31
C ALA A 137 5.38 -5.62 -5.34
N ASP A 138 4.82 -6.54 -6.11
CA ASP A 138 3.39 -6.81 -6.23
C ASP A 138 2.79 -7.30 -4.90
N GLU A 139 3.42 -8.30 -4.29
CA GLU A 139 3.04 -8.82 -2.97
C GLU A 139 3.19 -7.75 -1.88
N ALA A 140 4.29 -7.00 -1.88
CA ALA A 140 4.56 -5.98 -0.87
C ALA A 140 3.49 -4.89 -0.80
N ILE A 141 3.04 -4.40 -1.96
CA ILE A 141 2.02 -3.37 -2.06
C ILE A 141 0.64 -3.95 -1.68
N LEU A 142 0.29 -5.13 -2.19
CA LEU A 142 -1.00 -5.75 -1.92
C LEU A 142 -1.19 -6.11 -0.44
N ASP A 143 -0.16 -6.64 0.21
CA ASP A 143 -0.19 -6.95 1.63
C ASP A 143 -0.38 -5.69 2.47
N GLU A 144 0.33 -4.60 2.15
CA GLU A 144 0.23 -3.38 2.95
C GLU A 144 -1.14 -2.71 2.78
N ILE A 145 -1.70 -2.73 1.57
CA ILE A 145 -3.08 -2.28 1.33
C ILE A 145 -4.07 -3.14 2.12
N SER A 146 -3.91 -4.47 2.08
CA SER A 146 -4.80 -5.40 2.79
C SER A 146 -4.77 -5.16 4.31
N ASN A 147 -3.57 -4.96 4.86
CA ASN A 147 -3.38 -4.64 6.27
C ASN A 147 -4.03 -3.30 6.65
N LEU A 148 -3.91 -2.28 5.80
CA LEU A 148 -4.56 -0.98 6.01
C LEU A 148 -6.08 -1.13 5.99
N VAL A 149 -6.64 -1.79 4.97
CA VAL A 149 -8.10 -1.99 4.83
C VAL A 149 -8.67 -2.80 6.00
N ALA A 150 -7.97 -3.84 6.46
CA ALA A 150 -8.40 -4.65 7.61
C ALA A 150 -8.55 -3.81 8.89
N ARG A 151 -7.76 -2.74 9.07
CA ARG A 151 -7.87 -1.83 10.23
C ARG A 151 -9.09 -0.92 10.16
N PHE A 152 -9.66 -0.71 8.97
CA PHE A 152 -10.86 0.12 8.78
C PHE A 152 -12.16 -0.67 8.77
N ILE A 153 -12.12 -1.98 8.46
CA ILE A 153 -13.29 -2.85 8.55
C ILE A 153 -13.59 -3.10 10.04
N PRO A 154 -14.75 -2.67 10.56
CA PRO A 154 -15.10 -2.92 11.95
C PRO A 154 -15.35 -4.41 12.19
N GLU A 155 -14.72 -4.97 13.22
CA GLU A 155 -15.10 -6.26 13.78
C GLU A 155 -16.46 -6.10 14.49
N THR A 156 -17.54 -6.65 13.93
CA THR A 156 -18.82 -6.74 14.66
C THR A 156 -18.84 -8.04 15.45
N PRO A 157 -19.25 -8.03 16.74
CA PRO A 157 -19.38 -9.25 17.52
C PRO A 157 -20.23 -10.27 16.75
N PRO A 158 -19.85 -11.57 16.72
CA PRO A 158 -20.70 -12.58 16.14
C PRO A 158 -22.04 -12.51 16.87
N LYS A 159 -23.13 -12.43 16.11
CA LYS A 159 -24.47 -12.55 16.67
C LYS A 159 -24.51 -13.86 17.44
N GLU A 160 -24.83 -13.82 18.74
CA GLU A 160 -25.06 -15.01 19.54
C GLU A 160 -26.16 -15.84 18.87
N THR A 161 -25.77 -16.77 18.00
CA THR A 161 -26.65 -17.85 17.61
C THR A 161 -26.67 -18.78 18.81
N ALA A 162 -27.82 -18.84 19.48
CA ALA A 162 -28.08 -19.88 20.46
C ALA A 162 -27.56 -21.21 19.91
N PRO A 163 -26.80 -22.01 20.69
CA PRO A 163 -26.24 -23.26 20.21
C PRO A 163 -27.35 -24.07 19.57
N ASN A 164 -27.24 -24.35 18.27
CA ASN A 164 -28.14 -25.27 17.62
C ASN A 164 -27.85 -26.65 18.25
N PRO A 165 -28.79 -27.26 19.00
CA PRO A 165 -28.53 -28.53 19.68
C PRO A 165 -28.22 -29.68 18.70
N ASN A 166 -28.39 -29.46 17.39
CA ASN A 166 -28.07 -30.39 16.32
C ASN A 166 -26.66 -30.22 15.73
N ASN A 167 -25.93 -29.13 16.04
CA ASN A 167 -24.51 -29.01 15.72
C ASN A 167 -23.70 -29.33 16.97
N ARG A 168 -23.59 -30.62 17.30
CA ARG A 168 -22.55 -31.08 18.21
C ARG A 168 -21.24 -31.06 17.42
N PRO A 169 -20.22 -30.30 17.85
CA PRO A 169 -18.87 -30.52 17.36
C PRO A 169 -18.49 -31.97 17.66
N ASN A 170 -18.00 -32.71 16.67
CA ASN A 170 -17.37 -34.00 16.93
C ASN A 170 -16.16 -33.73 17.83
N GLU A 171 -16.29 -34.10 19.10
CA GLU A 171 -15.19 -34.20 20.05
C GLU A 171 -14.30 -35.36 19.63
N ASP A 172 -13.42 -35.14 18.66
CA ASP A 172 -12.21 -35.96 18.56
C ASP A 172 -11.09 -35.13 17.93
N ASN A 173 -10.28 -34.54 18.80
CA ASN A 173 -8.83 -34.36 18.69
C ASN A 173 -8.39 -33.36 19.76
N GLN A 174 -8.32 -33.85 21.00
CA GLN A 174 -7.53 -33.20 22.04
C GLN A 174 -6.05 -33.49 21.77
N GLU A 175 -5.28 -32.47 21.41
CA GLU A 175 -3.87 -32.43 21.77
C GLU A 175 -3.64 -31.25 22.72
N GLN A 176 -3.22 -31.63 23.93
CA GLN A 176 -3.11 -30.81 25.13
C GLN A 176 -1.72 -30.15 25.17
N GLY A 177 -1.67 -28.85 25.45
CA GLY A 177 -0.45 -28.15 25.88
C GLY A 177 -0.68 -27.54 27.27
N PRO A 178 0.22 -27.71 28.25
CA PRO A 178 -0.07 -27.39 29.65
C PRO A 178 0.10 -25.89 29.94
N VAL A 179 -0.95 -25.24 30.44
CA VAL A 179 -0.85 -23.89 31.03
C VAL A 179 -0.59 -24.05 32.53
N GLU A 180 0.61 -23.67 32.92
CA GLU A 180 1.09 -23.57 34.29
C GLU A 180 0.27 -22.50 35.05
N ASN A 181 -0.41 -22.93 36.12
CA ASN A 181 -1.28 -22.10 36.95
C ASN A 181 -0.46 -21.11 37.79
N ILE A 182 -0.67 -19.81 37.58
CA ILE A 182 -0.26 -18.76 38.52
C ILE A 182 -1.51 -18.14 39.16
N ARG A 183 -1.63 -18.37 40.48
CA ARG A 183 -2.16 -17.45 41.51
C ARG A 183 -3.65 -17.50 41.86
N ASN A 184 -3.96 -18.36 42.84
CA ASN A 184 -5.00 -18.10 43.84
C ASN A 184 -4.34 -18.01 45.22
N ASP A 185 -4.04 -16.80 45.69
CA ASP A 185 -4.00 -16.51 47.12
C ASP A 185 -4.14 -15.00 47.36
N GLN A 186 -5.37 -14.51 47.21
CA GLN A 186 -5.82 -13.25 47.78
C GLN A 186 -7.25 -13.43 48.27
N SER A 187 -7.42 -14.16 49.37
CA SER A 187 -8.61 -14.02 50.21
C SER A 187 -8.50 -14.88 51.46
N LYS A 188 -7.57 -14.58 52.38
CA LYS A 188 -7.68 -14.91 53.82
C LYS A 188 -6.78 -14.00 54.66
N GLU A 189 -7.25 -12.79 54.94
CA GLU A 189 -6.98 -12.16 56.24
C GLU A 189 -8.27 -11.43 56.64
N GLU A 190 -8.58 -11.46 57.94
CA GLU A 190 -9.75 -10.91 58.64
C GLU A 190 -10.99 -11.81 58.73
N THR A 191 -11.09 -12.63 59.80
CA THR A 191 -11.85 -12.26 61.03
C THR A 191 -11.84 -13.43 62.04
N GLU A 192 -11.44 -13.09 63.27
CA GLU A 192 -11.51 -13.79 64.58
C GLU A 192 -10.75 -15.11 64.82
#